data_AF-A0A0R0HUI9-F1
#
_entry.id   AF-A0A0R0HUI9-F1
#
_cell.length_a   1.000
_cell.length_b   1.000
_cell.length_c   1.000
_cell.angle_alpha   90.00
_cell.angle_beta   90.00
_cell.angle_gamma   90.00
#
_symmetry.space_group_name_H-M   'P 1'
#
loop_
_entity.id
_entity.type
_entity.pdbx_description
1 polymer ?
#
loop_
_entity_poly.entity_id
_entity_poly.type
_entity_poly.pdbx_seq_one_letter_code
_entity_poly.pdbx_strand_id
1 'polypeptide(L)'
;MANHISEEVMSKQSNGFASLKEEIESQKQNIIGVENKNIEKDVCMNKLNESLNMVKEMMKKENQQQEECQKELQNMKVLNFNTSRKMECIKKEHGLIAKELKESKVLNAIQHKKITAENPEKQRQILALQEAMKLQEGNNNNNNNVFKLTEELKLELEDKHLKGKLDVMKHTEDECMKTVGTLHMKEIEKEGLLKDLEEFNQSLIIKQHESNDELQKTRKKLIESIAGMSSHHGNIGVKRMGEIDIEPVHKALSAKRRYNNKAEAEHRALAMCSLWQKDLEEPNWHPFKIITADGKSKESMDEEDEKLKGLKRNWVLERTMQCGRFTITELWNKVEGRRATLEEGVEGKQKIAKYSKRVIVHA
;
A
#
# COMPACT_ATOMS: atom_id res chain seq x y z
N MET A 1 -29.99 -94.91 24.10
CA MET A 1 -29.68 -94.03 22.94
C MET A 1 -30.75 -92.96 22.71
N ALA A 2 -32.05 -93.27 22.75
CA ALA A 2 -33.11 -92.28 22.47
C ALA A 2 -33.10 -91.00 23.35
N ASN A 3 -32.95 -91.12 24.68
CA ASN A 3 -32.91 -89.93 25.56
C ASN A 3 -31.73 -89.01 25.26
N HIS A 4 -30.56 -89.58 24.95
CA HIS A 4 -29.35 -88.81 24.67
C HIS A 4 -29.47 -87.99 23.38
N ILE A 5 -30.20 -88.50 22.38
CA ILE A 5 -30.50 -87.79 21.13
C ILE A 5 -31.49 -86.64 21.40
N SER A 6 -32.50 -86.86 22.24
CA SER A 6 -33.48 -85.82 22.58
C SER A 6 -32.86 -84.66 23.35
N GLU A 7 -31.99 -84.93 24.33
CA GLU A 7 -31.26 -83.90 25.08
C GLU A 7 -30.31 -83.10 24.16
N GLU A 8 -29.63 -83.78 23.23
CA GLU A 8 -28.75 -83.13 22.27
C GLU A 8 -29.54 -82.21 21.30
N VAL A 9 -30.72 -82.62 20.84
CA VAL A 9 -31.59 -81.79 20.00
C VAL A 9 -32.11 -80.57 20.78
N MET A 10 -32.56 -80.75 22.02
CA MET A 10 -33.04 -79.64 22.85
C MET A 10 -31.92 -78.65 23.18
N SER A 11 -30.72 -79.13 23.47
CA SER A 11 -29.54 -78.29 23.70
C SER A 11 -29.15 -77.49 22.45
N LYS A 12 -29.16 -78.12 21.26
CA LYS A 12 -28.92 -77.43 19.98
C LYS A 12 -29.97 -76.36 19.70
N GLN A 13 -31.26 -76.63 19.95
CA GLN A 13 -32.32 -75.63 19.80
C GLN A 13 -32.15 -74.47 20.78
N SER A 14 -31.89 -74.76 22.06
CA SER A 14 -31.66 -73.72 23.08
C SER A 14 -30.48 -72.82 22.73
N ASN A 15 -29.36 -73.40 22.27
CA ASN A 15 -28.20 -72.64 21.82
C ASN A 15 -28.51 -71.81 20.56
N GLY A 16 -29.32 -72.35 19.64
CA GLY A 16 -29.80 -71.61 18.46
C GLY A 16 -30.67 -70.40 18.82
N PHE A 17 -31.61 -70.56 19.76
CA PHE A 17 -32.44 -69.46 20.25
C PHE A 17 -31.63 -68.40 20.99
N ALA A 18 -30.66 -68.80 21.81
CA ALA A 18 -29.76 -67.86 22.49
C ALA A 18 -28.93 -67.05 21.47
N SER A 19 -28.36 -67.71 20.47
CA SER A 19 -27.61 -67.07 19.39
C SER A 19 -28.47 -66.10 18.57
N LEU A 20 -29.70 -66.48 18.21
CA LEU A 20 -30.62 -65.59 17.51
C LEU A 20 -31.02 -64.37 18.36
N LYS A 21 -31.19 -64.54 19.67
CA LYS A 21 -31.51 -63.44 20.59
C LYS A 21 -30.34 -62.46 20.70
N GLU A 22 -29.12 -62.96 20.82
CA GLU A 22 -27.91 -62.14 20.81
C GLU A 22 -27.75 -61.37 19.49
N GLU A 23 -28.02 -62.03 18.36
CA GLU A 23 -27.98 -61.40 17.03
C GLU A 23 -29.04 -60.30 16.88
N ILE A 24 -30.28 -60.53 17.32
CA ILE A 24 -31.35 -59.52 17.30
C ILE A 24 -30.96 -58.30 18.16
N GLU A 25 -30.41 -58.53 19.35
CA GLU A 25 -30.03 -57.43 20.24
C GLU A 25 -28.83 -56.64 19.68
N SER A 26 -27.86 -57.34 19.09
CA SER A 26 -26.76 -56.73 18.31
C SER A 26 -27.29 -55.87 17.17
N GLN A 27 -28.25 -56.36 16.39
CA GLN A 27 -28.86 -55.61 15.28
C GLN A 27 -29.64 -54.39 15.76
N LYS A 28 -30.38 -54.47 16.87
CA LYS A 28 -31.04 -53.29 17.46
C LYS A 28 -30.05 -52.21 17.88
N GLN A 29 -28.94 -52.58 18.52
CA GLN A 29 -27.88 -51.64 18.88
C GLN A 29 -27.25 -50.99 17.64
N ASN A 30 -27.06 -51.76 16.58
CA ASN A 30 -26.59 -51.22 15.30
C ASN A 30 -27.58 -50.21 14.68
N ILE A 31 -28.89 -50.49 14.73
CA ILE A 31 -29.94 -49.57 14.22
C ILE A 31 -29.93 -48.26 15.00
N ILE A 32 -29.95 -48.31 16.33
CA ILE A 32 -29.88 -47.12 17.19
C ILE A 32 -28.60 -46.32 16.90
N GLY A 33 -27.47 -47.01 16.71
CA GLY A 33 -26.21 -46.39 16.34
C GLY A 33 -26.26 -45.67 14.97
N VAL A 34 -26.98 -46.22 13.99
CA VAL A 34 -27.18 -45.60 12.68
C VAL A 34 -28.10 -44.38 12.76
N GLU A 35 -29.19 -44.46 13.53
CA GLU A 35 -30.12 -43.35 13.75
C GLU A 35 -29.45 -42.15 14.40
N ASN A 36 -28.67 -42.38 15.47
CA ASN A 36 -27.91 -41.32 16.13
C ASN A 36 -26.90 -40.66 15.19
N LYS A 37 -26.17 -41.45 14.39
CA LYS A 37 -25.26 -40.92 13.36
C LYS A 37 -25.99 -40.08 12.30
N ASN A 38 -27.23 -40.45 11.95
CA ASN A 38 -28.02 -39.69 10.98
C ASN A 38 -28.49 -38.35 11.57
N ILE A 39 -28.93 -38.32 12.82
CA ILE A 39 -29.29 -37.07 13.53
C ILE A 39 -28.08 -36.13 13.63
N GLU A 40 -26.91 -36.64 14.02
CA GLU A 40 -25.67 -35.84 14.08
C GLU A 40 -25.29 -35.27 12.71
N LYS A 41 -25.49 -36.05 11.63
CA LYS A 41 -25.25 -35.62 10.25
C LYS A 41 -26.19 -34.48 9.85
N ASP A 42 -27.47 -34.55 10.20
CA ASP A 42 -28.45 -33.50 9.89
C ASP A 42 -28.14 -32.19 10.64
N VAL A 43 -27.77 -32.28 11.92
CA VAL A 43 -27.31 -31.11 12.71
C VAL A 43 -26.06 -30.49 12.09
N CYS A 44 -25.10 -31.32 11.66
CA CYS A 44 -23.89 -30.86 10.99
C CYS A 44 -24.20 -30.20 9.63
N MET A 45 -25.15 -30.75 8.87
CA MET A 45 -25.57 -30.22 7.57
C MET A 45 -26.25 -28.85 7.71
N ASN A 46 -27.09 -28.66 8.73
CA ASN A 46 -27.73 -27.38 9.02
C ASN A 46 -26.69 -26.30 9.38
N LYS A 47 -25.74 -26.61 10.27
CA LYS A 47 -24.63 -25.69 10.61
C LYS A 47 -23.76 -25.33 9.40
N LEU A 48 -23.52 -26.31 8.51
CA LEU A 48 -22.77 -26.06 7.27
C LEU A 48 -23.55 -25.14 6.32
N ASN A 49 -24.87 -25.29 6.23
CA ASN A 49 -25.72 -24.46 5.39
C ASN A 49 -25.80 -23.01 5.91
N GLU A 50 -25.91 -22.83 7.23
CA GLU A 50 -25.82 -21.51 7.88
C GLU A 50 -24.46 -20.85 7.59
N SER A 51 -23.36 -21.60 7.74
CA SER A 51 -22.01 -21.12 7.44
C SER A 51 -21.83 -20.74 5.96
N LEU A 52 -22.42 -21.52 5.05
CA LEU A 52 -22.40 -21.22 3.61
C LEU A 52 -23.16 -19.94 3.29
N ASN A 53 -24.32 -19.71 3.93
CA ASN A 53 -25.10 -18.49 3.75
C ASN A 53 -24.36 -17.27 4.30
N MET A 54 -23.69 -17.39 5.47
CA MET A 54 -22.83 -16.33 5.99
C MET A 54 -21.70 -15.98 5.03
N VAL A 55 -20.99 -16.96 4.48
CA VAL A 55 -19.91 -16.74 3.50
C VAL A 55 -20.44 -16.08 2.22
N LYS A 56 -21.61 -16.48 1.72
CA LYS A 56 -22.24 -15.84 0.55
C LYS A 56 -22.55 -14.36 0.80
N GLU A 57 -23.08 -14.02 1.97
CA GLU A 57 -23.37 -12.63 2.32
C GLU A 57 -22.09 -11.81 2.54
N MET A 58 -21.04 -12.40 3.13
CA MET A 58 -19.73 -11.75 3.22
C MET A 58 -19.13 -11.47 1.84
N MET A 59 -19.16 -12.45 0.93
CA MET A 59 -18.64 -12.31 -0.44
C MET A 59 -19.38 -11.24 -1.23
N LYS A 60 -20.71 -11.11 -1.05
CA LYS A 60 -21.48 -10.01 -1.64
C LYS A 60 -21.03 -8.64 -1.12
N LYS A 61 -20.82 -8.51 0.19
CA LYS A 61 -20.35 -7.25 0.81
C LYS A 61 -18.93 -6.91 0.36
N GLU A 62 -18.04 -7.89 0.29
CA GLU A 62 -16.66 -7.71 -0.17
C GLU A 62 -16.62 -7.24 -1.64
N ASN A 63 -17.44 -7.85 -2.51
CA ASN A 63 -17.56 -7.40 -3.90
C ASN A 63 -18.09 -5.96 -4.01
N GLN A 64 -19.09 -5.58 -3.20
CA GLN A 64 -19.61 -4.21 -3.17
C GLN A 64 -18.52 -3.21 -2.74
N GLN A 65 -17.77 -3.53 -1.69
CA GLN A 65 -16.66 -2.70 -1.21
C GLN A 65 -15.54 -2.59 -2.25
N GLN A 66 -15.24 -3.67 -2.97
CA GLN A 66 -14.25 -3.67 -4.04
C GLN A 66 -14.68 -2.76 -5.21
N GLU A 67 -15.96 -2.78 -5.60
CA GLU A 67 -16.50 -1.89 -6.63
C GLU A 67 -16.46 -0.42 -6.20
N GLU A 68 -16.79 -0.11 -4.94
CA GLU A 68 -16.71 1.24 -4.37
C GLU A 68 -15.26 1.76 -4.35
N CYS A 69 -14.32 0.94 -3.83
CA CYS A 69 -12.89 1.26 -3.82
C CYS A 69 -12.34 1.47 -5.23
N GLN A 70 -12.80 0.70 -6.22
CA GLN A 70 -12.42 0.87 -7.61
C GLN A 70 -12.94 2.20 -8.20
N LYS A 71 -14.18 2.61 -7.88
CA LYS A 71 -14.73 3.91 -8.29
C LYS A 71 -13.97 5.06 -7.67
N GLU A 72 -13.66 4.99 -6.37
CA GLU A 72 -12.86 6.00 -5.67
C GLU A 72 -11.45 6.12 -6.26
N LEU A 73 -10.79 5.00 -6.55
CA LEU A 73 -9.47 4.99 -7.20
C LEU A 73 -9.50 5.66 -8.58
N GLN A 74 -10.56 5.45 -9.37
CA GLN A 74 -10.71 6.12 -10.66
C GLN A 74 -10.92 7.63 -10.49
N ASN A 75 -11.75 8.04 -9.52
CA ASN A 75 -11.95 9.46 -9.21
C ASN A 75 -10.65 10.14 -8.78
N MET A 76 -9.85 9.48 -7.92
CA MET A 76 -8.55 9.98 -7.48
C MET A 76 -7.55 10.09 -8.64
N LYS A 77 -7.55 9.15 -9.60
CA LYS A 77 -6.72 9.25 -10.81
C LYS A 77 -7.08 10.46 -11.67
N VAL A 78 -8.37 10.71 -11.88
CA VAL A 78 -8.85 11.88 -12.64
C VAL A 78 -8.49 13.18 -11.91
N LEU A 79 -8.69 13.23 -10.59
CA LEU A 79 -8.34 14.40 -9.79
C LEU A 79 -6.83 14.69 -9.83
N ASN A 80 -5.98 13.68 -9.64
CA ASN A 80 -4.53 13.82 -9.70
C ASN A 80 -4.04 14.26 -11.08
N PHE A 81 -4.64 13.75 -12.15
CA PHE A 81 -4.33 14.19 -13.52
C PHE A 81 -4.67 15.67 -13.72
N ASN A 82 -5.86 16.09 -13.29
CA ASN A 82 -6.31 17.49 -13.37
C ASN A 82 -5.43 18.43 -12.53
N THR A 83 -5.07 18.03 -11.31
CA THR A 83 -4.18 18.79 -10.42
C THR A 83 -2.78 18.92 -11.01
N SER A 84 -2.22 17.84 -11.54
CA SER A 84 -0.90 17.87 -12.20
C SER A 84 -0.89 18.84 -13.39
N ARG A 85 -1.95 18.83 -14.21
CA ARG A 85 -2.10 19.76 -15.34
C ARG A 85 -2.19 21.21 -14.88
N LYS A 86 -2.95 21.51 -13.82
CA LYS A 86 -3.05 22.86 -13.25
C LYS A 86 -1.71 23.34 -12.70
N MET A 87 -0.98 22.49 -11.98
CA MET A 87 0.35 22.80 -11.46
C MET A 87 1.34 23.15 -12.57
N GLU A 88 1.27 22.46 -13.70
CA GLU A 88 2.12 22.75 -14.85
C GLU A 88 1.77 24.09 -15.52
N CYS A 89 0.48 24.44 -15.63
CA CYS A 89 0.05 25.78 -16.08
C CYS A 89 0.58 26.89 -15.18
N ILE A 90 0.39 26.76 -13.87
CA ILE A 90 0.87 27.73 -12.86
C ILE A 90 2.39 27.89 -12.95
N LYS A 91 3.13 26.78 -13.09
CA LYS A 91 4.59 26.81 -13.23
C LYS A 91 5.05 27.60 -14.47
N LYS A 92 4.32 27.50 -15.59
CA LYS A 92 4.60 28.27 -16.81
C LYS A 92 4.33 29.76 -16.62
N GLU A 93 3.19 30.11 -16.01
CA GLU A 93 2.82 31.50 -15.71
C GLU A 93 3.84 32.16 -14.76
N HIS A 94 4.22 31.49 -13.67
CA HIS A 94 5.27 31.96 -12.77
C HIS A 94 6.61 32.20 -13.51
N GLY A 95 6.93 31.36 -14.50
CA GLY A 95 8.12 31.53 -15.34
C GLY A 95 8.07 32.78 -16.21
N LEU A 96 6.90 33.15 -16.75
CA LEU A 96 6.70 34.37 -17.54
C LEU A 96 6.77 35.63 -16.67
N ILE A 97 6.05 35.65 -15.55
CA ILE A 97 6.06 36.77 -14.58
C ILE A 97 7.49 37.02 -14.07
N ALA A 98 8.26 35.97 -13.79
CA ALA A 98 9.65 36.12 -13.36
C ALA A 98 10.57 36.74 -14.42
N LYS A 99 10.29 36.54 -15.73
CA LYS A 99 11.02 37.19 -16.83
C LYS A 99 10.62 38.66 -16.94
N GLU A 100 9.32 38.95 -16.95
CA GLU A 100 8.79 40.33 -17.01
C GLU A 100 9.29 41.18 -15.84
N LEU A 101 9.35 40.62 -14.63
CA LEU A 101 9.88 41.31 -13.45
C LEU A 101 11.36 41.67 -13.60
N LYS A 102 12.16 40.81 -14.25
CA LYS A 102 13.58 41.10 -14.53
C LYS A 102 13.72 42.21 -15.56
N GLU A 103 12.94 42.16 -16.64
CA GLU A 103 12.94 43.18 -17.70
C GLU A 103 12.47 44.54 -17.15
N SER A 104 11.39 44.57 -16.37
CA SER A 104 10.88 45.77 -15.71
C SER A 104 11.92 46.40 -14.77
N LYS A 105 12.66 45.59 -14.00
CA LYS A 105 13.76 46.09 -13.14
C LYS A 105 14.88 46.76 -13.94
N VAL A 106 15.25 46.18 -15.09
CA VAL A 106 16.28 46.76 -15.98
C VAL A 106 15.79 48.07 -16.61
N LEU A 107 14.56 48.08 -17.13
CA LEU A 107 13.94 49.29 -17.70
C LEU A 107 13.84 50.41 -16.67
N ASN A 108 13.37 50.11 -15.46
CA ASN A 108 13.29 51.09 -14.37
C ASN A 108 14.67 51.64 -14.01
N ALA A 109 15.71 50.80 -13.96
CA ALA A 109 17.07 51.24 -13.69
C ALA A 109 17.63 52.15 -14.80
N ILE A 110 17.35 51.85 -16.07
CA ILE A 110 17.74 52.69 -17.22
C ILE A 110 16.99 54.02 -17.18
N GLN A 111 15.68 54.00 -16.93
CA GLN A 111 14.85 55.19 -16.86
C GLN A 111 15.27 56.10 -15.69
N HIS A 112 15.56 55.53 -14.52
CA HIS A 112 16.13 56.29 -13.40
C HIS A 112 17.46 56.95 -13.79
N LYS A 113 18.40 56.22 -14.41
CA LYS A 113 19.68 56.81 -14.86
C LYS A 113 19.48 57.93 -15.89
N LYS A 114 18.56 57.76 -16.84
CA LYS A 114 18.26 58.75 -17.88
C LYS A 114 17.68 60.03 -17.27
N ILE A 115 16.72 59.91 -16.36
CA ILE A 115 16.15 61.06 -15.63
C ILE A 115 17.23 61.79 -14.82
N THR A 116 18.14 61.07 -14.17
CA THR A 116 19.25 61.68 -13.42
C THR A 116 20.28 62.36 -14.33
N ALA A 117 20.51 61.84 -15.53
CA ALA A 117 21.52 62.35 -16.47
C ALA A 117 21.03 63.47 -17.41
N GLU A 118 19.73 63.53 -17.72
CA GLU A 118 19.15 64.58 -18.61
C GLU A 118 18.73 65.84 -17.85
N ASN A 119 18.76 65.81 -16.51
CA ASN A 119 18.38 66.95 -15.69
C ASN A 119 19.52 67.86 -15.16
N PRO A 120 20.83 67.70 -15.44
CA PRO A 120 21.85 68.61 -14.90
C PRO A 120 21.79 69.99 -15.56
N GLU A 121 21.40 70.09 -16.82
CA GLU A 121 21.19 71.38 -17.50
C GLU A 121 19.94 72.10 -16.99
N LYS A 122 18.85 71.37 -16.74
CA LYS A 122 17.64 71.93 -16.12
C LYS A 122 17.87 72.27 -14.65
N GLN A 123 18.64 71.49 -13.89
CA GLN A 123 19.05 71.88 -12.53
C GLN A 123 20.01 73.07 -12.52
N ARG A 124 20.92 73.19 -13.49
CA ARG A 124 21.76 74.38 -13.69
C ARG A 124 20.95 75.59 -14.15
N GLN A 125 19.97 75.42 -15.03
CA GLN A 125 19.05 76.49 -15.43
C GLN A 125 18.13 76.90 -14.29
N ILE A 126 17.64 75.98 -13.46
CA ILE A 126 16.85 76.30 -12.26
C ILE A 126 17.71 77.06 -11.24
N LEU A 127 18.97 76.65 -11.01
CA LEU A 127 19.91 77.38 -10.15
C LEU A 127 20.25 78.77 -10.72
N ALA A 128 20.53 78.86 -12.03
CA ALA A 128 20.82 80.13 -12.70
C ALA A 128 19.59 81.06 -12.75
N LEU A 129 18.38 80.51 -12.94
CA LEU A 129 17.13 81.27 -12.84
C LEU A 129 16.85 81.70 -11.39
N GLN A 130 17.13 80.86 -10.40
CA GLN A 130 17.04 81.24 -8.98
C GLN A 130 18.04 82.33 -8.59
N GLU A 131 19.27 82.31 -9.12
CA GLU A 131 20.26 83.38 -8.94
C GLU A 131 19.89 84.66 -9.70
N ALA A 132 19.39 84.55 -10.94
CA ALA A 132 18.91 85.69 -11.72
C ALA A 132 17.65 86.34 -11.11
N MET A 133 16.76 85.54 -10.52
CA MET A 133 15.58 86.02 -9.79
C MET A 133 15.99 86.79 -8.51
N LYS A 134 16.98 86.30 -7.76
CA LYS A 134 17.55 87.03 -6.60
C LYS A 134 18.22 88.36 -6.99
N LEU A 135 18.77 88.47 -8.20
CA LEU A 135 19.35 89.72 -8.72
C LEU A 135 18.29 90.69 -9.29
N GLN A 136 17.15 90.19 -9.75
CA GLN A 136 16.04 91.00 -10.29
C GLN A 136 15.02 91.48 -9.24
N GLU A 137 15.09 90.97 -8.00
CA GLU A 137 14.25 91.42 -6.87
C GLU A 137 14.44 92.91 -6.50
N GLY A 138 15.36 93.63 -7.14
CA GLY A 138 15.55 95.08 -7.00
C GLY A 138 14.72 95.99 -7.92
N ASN A 139 13.91 95.47 -8.86
CA ASN A 139 13.29 96.32 -9.89
C ASN A 139 11.90 95.88 -10.40
N ASN A 140 10.92 96.78 -10.29
CA ASN A 140 9.59 96.85 -10.94
C ASN A 140 8.38 96.04 -10.39
N ASN A 141 7.51 96.77 -9.68
CA ASN A 141 6.25 96.39 -9.05
C ASN A 141 5.09 95.93 -9.96
N ASN A 142 5.25 95.82 -11.28
CA ASN A 142 4.14 95.53 -12.21
C ASN A 142 4.10 94.09 -12.77
N ASN A 143 5.09 93.24 -12.47
CA ASN A 143 5.14 91.85 -12.95
C ASN A 143 4.61 90.80 -11.94
N ASN A 144 4.39 91.22 -10.68
CA ASN A 144 3.99 90.34 -9.59
C ASN A 144 2.59 89.71 -9.77
N ASN A 145 1.65 90.40 -10.42
CA ASN A 145 0.28 89.87 -10.55
C ASN A 145 0.17 88.77 -11.61
N VAL A 146 0.86 88.89 -12.75
CA VAL A 146 0.82 87.86 -13.80
C VAL A 146 1.52 86.58 -13.33
N PHE A 147 2.66 86.72 -12.65
CA PHE A 147 3.38 85.58 -12.09
C PHE A 147 2.53 84.81 -11.06
N LYS A 148 1.91 85.54 -10.10
CA LYS A 148 1.00 84.93 -9.12
C LYS A 148 -0.15 84.17 -9.78
N LEU A 149 -0.82 84.78 -10.76
CA LEU A 149 -1.93 84.14 -11.47
C LEU A 149 -1.49 82.88 -12.25
N THR A 150 -0.32 82.89 -12.88
CA THR A 150 0.18 81.70 -13.58
C THR A 150 0.55 80.55 -12.64
N GLU A 151 1.08 80.87 -11.44
CA GLU A 151 1.40 79.89 -10.42
C GLU A 151 0.13 79.28 -9.81
N GLU A 152 -0.89 80.10 -9.55
CA GLU A 152 -2.22 79.68 -9.09
C GLU A 152 -2.89 78.73 -10.10
N LEU A 153 -2.92 79.08 -11.39
CA LEU A 153 -3.48 78.22 -12.46
C LEU A 153 -2.76 76.88 -12.58
N LYS A 154 -1.43 76.86 -12.43
CA LYS A 154 -0.64 75.63 -12.47
C LYS A 154 -0.97 74.72 -11.27
N LEU A 155 -1.05 75.29 -10.08
CA LEU A 155 -1.45 74.57 -8.86
C LEU A 155 -2.87 74.01 -8.98
N GLU A 156 -3.80 74.76 -9.58
CA GLU A 156 -5.18 74.28 -9.79
C GLU A 156 -5.27 73.11 -10.78
N LEU A 157 -4.46 73.12 -11.85
CA LEU A 157 -4.38 72.00 -12.78
C LEU A 157 -3.75 70.76 -12.13
N GLU A 158 -2.73 70.94 -11.29
CA GLU A 158 -2.09 69.85 -10.55
C GLU A 158 -3.02 69.25 -9.50
N ASP A 159 -3.78 70.07 -8.77
CA ASP A 159 -4.82 69.63 -7.83
C ASP A 159 -5.91 68.81 -8.53
N LYS A 160 -6.43 69.30 -9.68
CA LYS A 160 -7.42 68.56 -10.48
C LYS A 160 -6.86 67.22 -10.99
N HIS A 161 -5.60 67.18 -11.41
CA HIS A 161 -4.96 65.94 -11.86
C HIS A 161 -4.77 64.93 -10.71
N LEU A 162 -4.29 65.39 -9.55
CA LEU A 162 -4.12 64.56 -8.36
C LEU A 162 -5.45 64.03 -7.83
N LYS A 163 -6.50 64.85 -7.86
CA LYS A 163 -7.85 64.45 -7.46
C LYS A 163 -8.42 63.34 -8.36
N GLY A 164 -8.27 63.47 -9.68
CA GLY A 164 -8.66 62.41 -10.61
C GLY A 164 -7.89 61.10 -10.41
N LYS A 165 -6.58 61.18 -10.14
CA LYS A 165 -5.75 60.01 -9.83
C LYS A 165 -6.16 59.33 -8.52
N LEU A 166 -6.51 60.11 -7.49
CA LEU A 166 -7.01 59.62 -6.22
C LEU A 166 -8.36 58.90 -6.36
N ASP A 167 -9.27 59.43 -7.16
CA ASP A 167 -10.58 58.80 -7.39
C ASP A 167 -10.45 57.47 -8.14
N VAL A 168 -9.57 57.38 -9.14
CA VAL A 168 -9.24 56.10 -9.81
C VAL A 168 -8.64 55.12 -8.80
N MET A 169 -7.71 55.56 -7.97
CA MET A 169 -7.05 54.71 -6.98
C MET A 169 -8.05 54.14 -5.96
N LYS A 170 -8.99 54.97 -5.46
CA LYS A 170 -10.08 54.53 -4.58
C LYS A 170 -10.96 53.47 -5.23
N HIS A 171 -11.34 53.67 -6.50
CA HIS A 171 -12.16 52.69 -7.21
C HIS A 171 -11.42 51.36 -7.40
N THR A 172 -10.12 51.41 -7.75
CA THR A 172 -9.29 50.20 -7.86
C THR A 172 -9.08 49.50 -6.52
N GLU A 173 -8.99 50.26 -5.42
CA GLU A 173 -8.88 49.72 -4.06
C GLU A 173 -10.16 48.97 -3.65
N ASP A 174 -11.35 49.55 -3.92
CA ASP A 174 -12.63 48.91 -3.65
C ASP A 174 -12.84 47.61 -4.45
N GLU A 175 -12.48 47.60 -5.72
CA GLU A 175 -12.52 46.38 -6.56
C GLU A 175 -11.52 45.33 -6.08
N CYS A 176 -10.31 45.74 -5.71
CA CYS A 176 -9.29 44.86 -5.14
C CYS A 176 -9.78 44.24 -3.81
N MET A 177 -10.34 45.04 -2.90
CA MET A 177 -10.88 44.56 -1.62
C MET A 177 -12.03 43.56 -1.82
N LYS A 178 -12.94 43.81 -2.78
CA LYS A 178 -14.00 42.85 -3.13
C LYS A 178 -13.43 41.53 -3.66
N THR A 179 -12.50 41.59 -4.60
CA THR A 179 -11.90 40.38 -5.20
C THR A 179 -11.13 39.57 -4.16
N VAL A 180 -10.32 40.21 -3.32
CA VAL A 180 -9.60 39.58 -2.20
C VAL A 180 -10.58 38.92 -1.22
N GLY A 181 -11.66 39.60 -0.84
CA GLY A 181 -12.69 39.03 0.04
C GLY A 181 -13.35 37.77 -0.55
N THR A 182 -13.66 37.76 -1.85
CA THR A 182 -14.23 36.57 -2.50
C THR A 182 -13.24 35.41 -2.62
N LEU A 183 -11.95 35.70 -2.80
CA LEU A 183 -10.90 34.68 -2.84
C LEU A 183 -10.68 34.07 -1.46
N HIS A 184 -10.65 34.88 -0.41
CA HIS A 184 -10.50 34.43 0.96
C HIS A 184 -11.67 33.52 1.41
N MET A 185 -12.91 33.85 1.04
CA MET A 185 -14.05 32.96 1.32
C MET A 185 -13.93 31.60 0.62
N LYS A 186 -13.48 31.57 -0.63
CA LYS A 186 -13.23 30.32 -1.37
C LYS A 186 -12.04 29.53 -0.82
N GLU A 187 -11.05 30.20 -0.24
CA GLU A 187 -9.92 29.58 0.45
C GLU A 187 -10.40 28.87 1.71
N ILE A 188 -11.15 29.56 2.58
CA ILE A 188 -11.75 28.97 3.79
C ILE A 188 -12.62 27.74 3.46
N GLU A 189 -13.47 27.83 2.43
CA GLU A 189 -14.30 26.71 1.99
C GLU A 189 -13.45 25.49 1.55
N LYS A 190 -12.37 25.73 0.80
CA LYS A 190 -11.45 24.66 0.36
C LYS A 190 -10.63 24.08 1.51
N GLU A 191 -10.21 24.90 2.47
CA GLU A 191 -9.53 24.42 3.67
C GLU A 191 -10.43 23.48 4.49
N GLY A 192 -11.72 23.82 4.62
CA GLY A 192 -12.73 22.95 5.22
C GLY A 192 -12.85 21.60 4.51
N LEU A 193 -13.02 21.63 3.18
CA LEU A 193 -13.09 20.40 2.38
C LEU A 193 -11.82 19.55 2.44
N LEU A 194 -10.63 20.17 2.50
CA LEU A 194 -9.37 19.47 2.67
C LEU A 194 -9.31 18.76 4.02
N LYS A 195 -9.72 19.43 5.10
CA LYS A 195 -9.78 18.84 6.43
C LYS A 195 -10.74 17.65 6.49
N ASP A 196 -11.93 17.79 5.92
CA ASP A 196 -12.91 16.69 5.84
C ASP A 196 -12.36 15.47 5.07
N LEU A 197 -11.62 15.73 3.98
CA LEU A 197 -10.98 14.68 3.17
C LEU A 197 -9.82 13.99 3.91
N GLU A 198 -9.02 14.74 4.67
CA GLU A 198 -7.97 14.21 5.54
C GLU A 198 -8.54 13.32 6.65
N GLU A 199 -9.62 13.76 7.31
CA GLU A 199 -10.34 12.98 8.32
C GLU A 199 -10.93 11.69 7.72
N PHE A 200 -11.53 11.78 6.53
CA PHE A 200 -12.04 10.61 5.81
C PHE A 200 -10.92 9.63 5.43
N ASN A 201 -9.81 10.11 4.88
CA ASN A 201 -8.65 9.29 4.53
C ASN A 201 -8.05 8.59 5.77
N GLN A 202 -7.95 9.31 6.90
CA GLN A 202 -7.48 8.72 8.15
C GLN A 202 -8.42 7.60 8.64
N SER A 203 -9.75 7.77 8.50
CA SER A 203 -10.72 6.73 8.81
C SER A 203 -10.56 5.48 7.93
N LEU A 204 -10.31 5.66 6.63
CA LEU A 204 -10.05 4.56 5.70
C LEU A 204 -8.76 3.81 6.05
N ILE A 205 -7.69 4.52 6.39
CA ILE A 205 -6.42 3.92 6.83
C ILE A 205 -6.66 3.04 8.07
N ILE A 206 -7.38 3.55 9.06
CA ILE A 206 -7.71 2.79 10.28
C ILE A 206 -8.49 1.51 9.93
N LYS A 207 -9.56 1.62 9.14
CA LYS A 207 -10.37 0.45 8.72
C LYS A 207 -9.56 -0.56 7.91
N GLN A 208 -8.67 -0.10 7.04
CA GLN A 208 -7.77 -0.97 6.27
C GLN A 208 -6.81 -1.72 7.19
N HIS A 209 -6.25 -1.06 8.19
CA HIS A 209 -5.40 -1.70 9.19
C HIS A 209 -6.17 -2.76 9.99
N GLU A 210 -7.37 -2.43 10.47
CA GLU A 210 -8.23 -3.37 11.21
C GLU A 210 -8.58 -4.61 10.38
N SER A 211 -9.00 -4.42 9.13
CA SER A 211 -9.31 -5.52 8.21
C SER A 211 -8.07 -6.37 7.88
N ASN A 212 -6.93 -5.73 7.61
CA ASN A 212 -5.68 -6.44 7.36
C ASN A 212 -5.23 -7.25 8.60
N ASP A 213 -5.39 -6.71 9.80
CA ASP A 213 -5.07 -7.41 11.04
C ASP A 213 -5.95 -8.64 11.24
N GLU A 214 -7.25 -8.56 10.93
CA GLU A 214 -8.17 -9.69 10.96
C GLU A 214 -7.80 -10.75 9.91
N LEU A 215 -7.45 -10.34 8.70
CA LEU A 215 -6.98 -11.24 7.63
C LEU A 215 -5.67 -11.95 8.02
N GLN A 216 -4.71 -11.24 8.60
CA GLN A 216 -3.44 -11.82 9.06
C GLN A 216 -3.67 -12.80 10.23
N LYS A 217 -4.51 -12.45 11.21
CA LYS A 217 -4.91 -13.37 12.29
C LYS A 217 -5.57 -14.64 11.76
N THR A 218 -6.46 -14.49 10.78
CA THR A 218 -7.15 -15.61 10.13
C THR A 218 -6.17 -16.50 9.37
N ARG A 219 -5.25 -15.89 8.61
CA ARG A 219 -4.19 -16.60 7.89
C ARG A 219 -3.30 -17.39 8.83
N LYS A 220 -2.85 -16.77 9.92
CA LYS A 220 -2.01 -17.41 10.95
C LYS A 220 -2.72 -18.60 11.58
N LYS A 221 -3.98 -18.45 11.99
CA LYS A 221 -4.78 -19.53 12.58
C LYS A 221 -5.01 -20.68 11.60
N LEU A 222 -5.17 -20.38 10.31
CA LEU A 222 -5.31 -21.40 9.26
C LEU A 222 -3.99 -22.15 9.02
N ILE A 223 -2.85 -21.46 9.02
CA ILE A 223 -1.52 -22.07 8.97
C ILE A 223 -1.31 -23.01 10.16
N GLU A 224 -1.56 -22.54 11.39
CA GLU A 224 -1.45 -23.35 12.61
C GLU A 224 -2.33 -24.60 12.53
N SER A 225 -3.57 -24.44 12.07
CA SER A 225 -4.50 -25.55 11.93
C SER A 225 -4.06 -26.58 10.89
N ILE A 226 -3.51 -26.17 9.76
CA ILE A 226 -3.04 -27.10 8.72
C ILE A 226 -1.72 -27.74 9.14
N ALA A 227 -0.83 -27.00 9.80
CA ALA A 227 0.43 -27.53 10.34
C ALA A 227 0.19 -28.64 11.38
N GLY A 228 -0.84 -28.48 12.24
CA GLY A 228 -1.21 -29.49 13.23
C GLY A 228 -1.93 -30.73 12.66
N MET A 229 -2.48 -30.63 11.45
CA MET A 229 -3.06 -31.76 10.73
C MET A 229 -1.95 -32.45 9.93
N SER A 230 -1.21 -33.36 10.55
CA SER A 230 -0.04 -34.06 10.01
C SER A 230 -0.31 -34.98 8.79
N SER A 231 -1.00 -34.49 7.76
CA SER A 231 -1.34 -35.26 6.57
C SER A 231 -0.48 -34.85 5.38
N HIS A 232 0.27 -35.82 4.84
CA HIS A 232 0.87 -35.72 3.50
C HIS A 232 -0.20 -35.62 2.39
N HIS A 233 -1.45 -35.93 2.72
CA HIS A 233 -2.56 -36.03 1.81
C HIS A 233 -3.29 -34.68 1.68
N GLY A 234 -2.85 -33.87 0.72
CA GLY A 234 -3.48 -32.60 0.38
C GLY A 234 -2.60 -31.73 -0.52
N ASN A 235 -3.22 -31.09 -1.51
CA ASN A 235 -2.57 -30.16 -2.43
C ASN A 235 -2.13 -28.87 -1.72
N ILE A 236 -2.79 -28.53 -0.62
CA ILE A 236 -2.45 -27.40 0.22
C ILE A 236 -1.69 -27.89 1.44
N GLY A 237 -0.60 -27.20 1.76
CA GLY A 237 0.18 -27.45 2.95
C GLY A 237 0.74 -26.16 3.53
N VAL A 238 1.64 -26.33 4.47
CA VAL A 238 2.40 -25.24 5.07
C VAL A 238 3.84 -25.36 4.57
N LYS A 239 4.40 -24.25 4.08
CA LYS A 239 5.79 -24.17 3.63
C LYS A 239 6.50 -23.06 4.40
N ARG A 240 7.70 -23.36 4.90
CA ARG A 240 8.61 -22.37 5.45
C ARG A 240 9.38 -21.72 4.30
N MET A 241 8.96 -20.53 3.92
CA MET A 241 9.59 -19.72 2.88
C MET A 241 10.86 -19.08 3.45
N GLY A 242 11.93 -19.01 2.65
CA GLY A 242 13.23 -18.49 3.08
C GLY A 242 14.09 -19.50 3.83
N GLU A 243 13.57 -20.69 4.11
CA GLU A 243 14.38 -21.79 4.65
C GLU A 243 15.10 -22.53 3.52
N ILE A 244 16.37 -22.86 3.75
CA ILE A 244 17.17 -23.66 2.83
C ILE A 244 16.68 -25.11 2.80
N ASP A 245 16.36 -25.61 1.60
CA ASP A 245 16.06 -27.01 1.38
C ASP A 245 17.33 -27.86 1.55
N ILE A 246 17.29 -28.79 2.51
CA ILE A 246 18.42 -29.65 2.88
C ILE A 246 18.58 -30.79 1.87
N GLU A 247 17.49 -31.22 1.21
CA GLU A 247 17.45 -32.41 0.36
C GLU A 247 18.50 -32.38 -0.77
N PRO A 248 18.68 -31.27 -1.52
CA PRO A 248 19.70 -31.18 -2.56
C PRO A 248 21.12 -31.26 -2.00
N VAL A 249 21.38 -30.64 -0.84
CA VAL A 249 22.69 -30.66 -0.17
C VAL A 249 23.01 -32.07 0.30
N HIS A 250 22.04 -32.73 0.92
CA HIS A 250 22.17 -34.10 1.39
C HIS A 250 22.43 -35.07 0.21
N LYS A 251 21.66 -34.94 -0.88
CA LYS A 251 21.87 -35.73 -2.10
C LYS A 251 23.27 -35.53 -2.68
N ALA A 252 23.75 -34.29 -2.75
CA ALA A 252 25.09 -33.97 -3.25
C ALA A 252 26.20 -34.54 -2.35
N LEU A 253 26.03 -34.52 -1.02
CA LEU A 253 26.99 -35.09 -0.07
C LEU A 253 26.98 -36.62 -0.11
N SER A 254 25.82 -37.25 -0.18
CA SER A 254 25.68 -38.70 -0.26
C SER A 254 26.29 -39.32 -1.53
N ALA A 255 26.37 -38.55 -2.62
CA ALA A 255 27.02 -38.98 -3.87
C ALA A 255 28.56 -38.91 -3.81
N LYS A 256 29.15 -38.24 -2.80
CA LYS A 256 30.60 -38.16 -2.65
C LYS A 256 31.11 -39.42 -1.95
N ARG A 257 32.02 -40.14 -2.64
CA ARG A 257 32.75 -41.34 -2.16
C ARG A 257 33.41 -41.24 -0.78
N ARG A 258 33.53 -40.03 -0.21
CA ARG A 258 34.14 -39.79 1.12
C ARG A 258 33.18 -40.05 2.28
N TYR A 259 31.87 -40.12 2.05
CA TYR A 259 30.88 -40.36 3.11
C TYR A 259 30.30 -41.77 2.92
N ASN A 260 30.91 -42.75 3.59
CA ASN A 260 30.44 -44.14 3.60
C ASN A 260 29.21 -44.33 4.49
N ASN A 261 28.91 -43.36 5.36
CA ASN A 261 27.79 -43.38 6.28
C ASN A 261 26.73 -42.35 5.87
N LYS A 262 25.52 -42.83 5.58
CA LYS A 262 24.35 -41.98 5.24
C LYS A 262 24.04 -40.96 6.34
N ALA A 263 24.18 -41.35 7.60
CA ALA A 263 23.93 -40.46 8.74
C ALA A 263 24.96 -39.32 8.83
N GLU A 264 26.21 -39.56 8.43
CA GLU A 264 27.25 -38.54 8.42
C GLU A 264 27.01 -37.50 7.32
N ALA A 265 26.58 -37.96 6.13
CA ALA A 265 26.20 -37.08 5.03
C ALA A 265 25.00 -36.18 5.41
N GLU A 266 23.98 -36.75 6.06
CA GLU A 266 22.81 -36.01 6.55
C GLU A 266 23.19 -34.98 7.62
N HIS A 267 23.96 -35.39 8.63
CA HIS A 267 24.41 -34.48 9.69
C HIS A 267 25.23 -33.32 9.13
N ARG A 268 26.09 -33.59 8.15
CA ARG A 268 26.88 -32.55 7.50
C ARG A 268 26.04 -31.64 6.60
N ALA A 269 25.03 -32.18 5.92
CA ALA A 269 24.08 -31.37 5.15
C ALA A 269 23.33 -30.39 6.06
N LEU A 270 22.83 -30.86 7.19
CA LEU A 270 22.17 -30.06 8.22
C LEU A 270 23.08 -28.95 8.75
N ALA A 271 24.33 -29.26 9.09
CA ALA A 271 25.29 -28.28 9.58
C ALA A 271 25.59 -27.20 8.53
N MET A 272 25.75 -27.60 7.25
CA MET A 272 25.97 -26.66 6.16
C MET A 272 24.77 -25.75 5.92
N CYS A 273 23.56 -26.31 5.83
CA CYS A 273 22.34 -25.53 5.61
C CYS A 273 22.08 -24.56 6.77
N SER A 274 22.34 -24.98 8.01
CA SER A 274 22.19 -24.12 9.20
C SER A 274 23.15 -22.93 9.18
N LEU A 275 24.41 -23.16 8.77
CA LEU A 275 25.38 -22.08 8.62
C LEU A 275 24.93 -21.06 7.57
N TRP A 276 24.49 -21.55 6.41
CA TRP A 276 24.00 -20.70 5.32
C TRP A 276 22.72 -19.96 5.67
N GLN A 277 21.81 -20.59 6.42
CA GLN A 277 20.61 -19.94 6.92
C GLN A 277 20.98 -18.75 7.81
N LYS A 278 21.97 -18.92 8.69
CA LYS A 278 22.47 -17.86 9.57
C LYS A 278 23.10 -16.72 8.77
N ASP A 279 23.88 -17.04 7.73
CA ASP A 279 24.41 -16.01 6.82
C ASP A 279 23.25 -15.24 6.14
N LEU A 280 22.22 -15.92 5.64
CA LEU A 280 21.05 -15.29 4.99
C LEU A 280 20.22 -14.40 5.93
N GLU A 281 20.21 -14.70 7.23
CA GLU A 281 19.52 -13.92 8.26
C GLU A 281 20.27 -12.62 8.62
N GLU A 282 21.54 -12.45 8.22
CA GLU A 282 22.31 -11.24 8.51
C GLU A 282 21.74 -10.03 7.75
N PRO A 283 21.23 -9.00 8.45
CA PRO A 283 20.60 -7.84 7.80
C PRO A 283 21.57 -7.02 6.92
N ASN A 284 22.87 -7.14 7.17
CA ASN A 284 23.89 -6.37 6.47
C ASN A 284 24.44 -7.11 5.24
N TRP A 285 24.05 -8.37 5.03
CA TRP A 285 24.46 -9.12 3.85
C TRP A 285 23.41 -8.99 2.74
N HIS A 286 23.83 -8.40 1.61
CA HIS A 286 22.97 -8.16 0.46
C HIS A 286 23.73 -8.49 -0.83
N PRO A 287 23.75 -9.78 -1.22
CA PRO A 287 24.56 -10.24 -2.34
C PRO A 287 23.82 -10.03 -3.68
N PHE A 288 23.24 -8.84 -3.85
CA PHE A 288 22.56 -8.40 -5.07
C PHE A 288 23.16 -7.08 -5.54
N LYS A 289 23.31 -6.96 -6.86
CA LYS A 289 23.69 -5.74 -7.55
C LYS A 289 22.53 -5.29 -8.42
N ILE A 290 22.24 -3.99 -8.41
CA ILE A 290 21.26 -3.41 -9.31
C ILE A 290 21.94 -3.17 -10.66
N ILE A 291 21.54 -3.92 -11.68
CA ILE A 291 21.94 -3.69 -13.07
C ILE A 291 20.85 -2.85 -13.73
N THR A 292 21.24 -1.71 -14.28
CA THR A 292 20.33 -0.86 -15.05
C THR A 292 20.57 -1.10 -16.53
N ALA A 293 19.57 -1.63 -17.23
CA ALA A 293 19.54 -1.77 -18.69
C ALA A 293 18.20 -1.24 -19.22
N ASP A 294 18.23 -0.43 -20.28
CA ASP A 294 17.04 0.20 -20.89
C ASP A 294 16.18 1.04 -19.92
N GLY A 295 16.80 1.72 -18.95
CA GLY A 295 16.08 2.54 -17.97
C GLY A 295 15.24 1.74 -16.97
N LYS A 296 15.34 0.41 -16.97
CA LYS A 296 14.78 -0.47 -15.94
C LYS A 296 15.90 -1.05 -15.07
N SER A 297 15.83 -0.75 -13.79
CA SER A 297 16.70 -1.34 -12.77
C SER A 297 16.21 -2.75 -12.43
N LYS A 298 17.09 -3.75 -12.58
CA LYS A 298 16.84 -5.12 -12.10
C LYS A 298 17.93 -5.50 -11.10
N GLU A 299 17.54 -6.07 -9.96
CA GLU A 299 18.49 -6.75 -9.08
C GLU A 299 18.95 -8.05 -9.75
N SER A 300 20.27 -8.19 -9.91
CA SER A 300 20.94 -9.44 -10.22
C SER A 300 21.74 -9.90 -9.00
N MET A 301 22.04 -11.19 -8.92
CA MET A 301 23.00 -11.68 -7.92
C MET A 301 24.38 -11.08 -8.17
N ASP A 302 25.07 -10.70 -7.08
CA ASP A 302 26.46 -10.28 -7.15
C ASP A 302 27.36 -11.52 -7.22
N GLU A 303 27.83 -11.84 -8.43
CA GLU A 303 28.73 -12.99 -8.63
C GLU A 303 30.09 -12.82 -7.94
N GLU A 304 30.46 -11.60 -7.54
CA GLU A 304 31.72 -11.31 -6.85
C GLU A 304 31.66 -11.50 -5.33
N ASP A 305 30.46 -11.61 -4.74
CA ASP A 305 30.29 -11.74 -3.29
C ASP A 305 30.97 -13.01 -2.75
N GLU A 306 31.90 -12.82 -1.81
CA GLU A 306 32.72 -13.90 -1.22
C GLU A 306 31.85 -14.98 -0.56
N LYS A 307 30.82 -14.58 0.19
CA LYS A 307 29.89 -15.52 0.84
C LYS A 307 29.08 -16.27 -0.22
N LEU A 308 28.56 -15.58 -1.24
CA LEU A 308 27.78 -16.16 -2.33
C LEU A 308 28.63 -17.09 -3.19
N LYS A 309 29.91 -16.79 -3.44
CA LYS A 309 30.87 -17.72 -4.08
C LYS A 309 31.06 -18.99 -3.26
N GLY A 310 31.14 -18.88 -1.94
CA GLY A 310 31.20 -20.02 -1.02
C GLY A 310 29.95 -20.91 -1.08
N LEU A 311 28.77 -20.29 -1.19
CA LEU A 311 27.48 -20.97 -1.32
C LEU A 311 27.24 -21.58 -2.71
N LYS A 312 27.57 -20.86 -3.80
CA LYS A 312 27.38 -21.29 -5.20
C LYS A 312 28.23 -22.51 -5.54
N ARG A 313 29.40 -22.65 -4.88
CA ARG A 313 30.23 -23.88 -4.92
C ARG A 313 29.49 -25.14 -4.45
N ASN A 314 28.37 -25.00 -3.72
CA ASN A 314 27.64 -26.09 -3.05
C ASN A 314 26.15 -26.20 -3.43
N TRP A 315 25.73 -25.61 -4.57
CA TRP A 315 24.53 -25.99 -5.37
C TRP A 315 23.12 -25.57 -4.92
N VAL A 316 22.91 -24.68 -3.95
CA VAL A 316 21.53 -24.36 -3.47
C VAL A 316 21.32 -22.87 -3.26
N LEU A 317 21.01 -22.10 -4.31
CA LEU A 317 20.76 -20.65 -4.12
C LEU A 317 19.66 -20.04 -4.99
N GLU A 318 19.44 -20.53 -6.21
CA GLU A 318 18.59 -19.81 -7.16
C GLU A 318 17.11 -19.79 -6.75
N ARG A 319 16.67 -20.74 -5.92
CA ARG A 319 15.25 -20.90 -5.51
C ARG A 319 14.94 -20.44 -4.08
N THR A 320 15.95 -20.27 -3.22
CA THR A 320 15.80 -19.94 -1.80
C THR A 320 15.80 -18.43 -1.53
N MET A 321 16.47 -17.63 -2.35
CA MET A 321 16.66 -16.20 -2.07
C MET A 321 15.51 -15.29 -2.50
N GLN A 322 14.48 -15.81 -3.17
CA GLN A 322 13.32 -15.02 -3.61
C GLN A 322 12.31 -14.69 -2.50
N CYS A 323 12.48 -15.23 -1.30
CA CYS A 323 11.66 -14.90 -0.14
C CYS A 323 12.57 -14.33 0.94
N GLY A 324 12.49 -13.01 1.13
CA GLY A 324 13.46 -12.24 1.90
C GLY A 324 13.76 -12.82 3.29
N ARG A 325 15.06 -12.77 3.65
CA ARG A 325 15.81 -12.86 4.93
C ARG A 325 15.27 -13.61 6.15
N PHE A 326 13.97 -13.73 6.33
CA PHE A 326 13.35 -14.37 7.48
C PHE A 326 12.59 -15.62 7.03
N THR A 327 12.72 -16.67 7.84
CA THR A 327 11.90 -17.86 7.66
C THR A 327 10.44 -17.52 7.97
N ILE A 328 9.60 -17.40 6.94
CA ILE A 328 8.17 -17.11 7.09
C ILE A 328 7.39 -18.37 6.77
N THR A 329 6.52 -18.76 7.70
CA THR A 329 5.62 -19.88 7.49
C THR A 329 4.41 -19.41 6.69
N GLU A 330 4.15 -20.03 5.54
CA GLU A 330 3.09 -19.64 4.61
C GLU A 330 2.20 -20.82 4.21
N LEU A 331 0.96 -20.51 3.84
CA LEU A 331 0.10 -21.45 3.13
C LEU A 331 0.67 -21.66 1.73
N TRP A 332 0.77 -22.91 1.32
CA TRP A 332 1.43 -23.29 0.07
C TRP A 332 0.56 -24.22 -0.77
N ASN A 333 0.36 -23.83 -2.02
CA ASN A 333 -0.24 -24.69 -3.03
C ASN A 333 0.89 -25.51 -3.66
N LYS A 334 0.94 -26.80 -3.33
CA LYS A 334 1.98 -27.74 -3.80
C LYS A 334 1.87 -28.01 -5.31
N VAL A 335 0.67 -27.91 -5.87
CA VAL A 335 0.42 -28.18 -7.29
C VAL A 335 0.89 -27.00 -8.13
N GLU A 336 0.54 -25.79 -7.73
CA GLU A 336 0.90 -24.58 -8.47
C GLU A 336 2.28 -24.01 -8.10
N GLY A 337 2.88 -24.50 -7.02
CA GLY A 337 4.21 -24.04 -6.58
C GLY A 337 4.22 -22.58 -6.16
N ARG A 338 3.10 -22.06 -5.62
CA ARG A 338 2.96 -20.68 -5.14
C ARG A 338 2.33 -20.60 -3.75
N ARG A 339 2.39 -19.40 -3.17
CA ARG A 339 1.64 -19.05 -1.98
C ARG A 339 0.14 -19.29 -2.23
N ALA A 340 -0.51 -20.01 -1.33
CA ALA A 340 -1.93 -20.28 -1.42
C ALA A 340 -2.76 -19.11 -0.87
N THR A 341 -3.94 -18.91 -1.47
CA THR A 341 -4.96 -17.97 -1.00
C THR A 341 -5.62 -18.49 0.29
N LEU A 342 -6.35 -17.61 0.98
CA LEU A 342 -7.12 -18.03 2.16
C LEU A 342 -8.21 -19.04 1.78
N GLU A 343 -8.87 -18.82 0.65
CA GLU A 343 -9.88 -19.73 0.10
C GLU A 343 -9.32 -21.13 -0.15
N GLU A 344 -8.19 -21.23 -0.86
CA GLU A 344 -7.47 -22.49 -1.07
C GLU A 344 -7.12 -23.16 0.26
N GLY A 345 -6.66 -22.38 1.25
CA GLY A 345 -6.37 -22.86 2.59
C GLY A 345 -7.59 -23.49 3.29
N VAL A 346 -8.76 -22.85 3.22
CA VAL A 346 -10.00 -23.34 3.82
C VAL A 346 -10.44 -24.64 3.14
N GLU A 347 -10.44 -24.68 1.82
CA GLU A 347 -10.75 -25.90 1.08
C GLU A 347 -9.78 -27.03 1.38
N GLY A 348 -8.48 -26.72 1.43
CA GLY A 348 -7.41 -27.65 1.74
C GLY A 348 -7.62 -28.29 3.11
N LYS A 349 -7.90 -27.47 4.13
CA LYS A 349 -8.22 -27.93 5.48
C LYS A 349 -9.44 -28.85 5.50
N GLN A 350 -10.51 -28.51 4.78
CA GLN A 350 -11.69 -29.38 4.70
C GLN A 350 -11.39 -30.73 4.04
N LYS A 351 -10.58 -30.73 2.97
CA LYS A 351 -10.14 -31.96 2.29
C LYS A 351 -9.32 -32.83 3.24
N ILE A 352 -8.32 -32.24 3.91
CA ILE A 352 -7.48 -32.93 4.92
C ILE A 352 -8.35 -33.55 6.02
N ALA A 353 -9.28 -32.78 6.60
CA ALA A 353 -10.18 -33.27 7.64
C ALA A 353 -11.05 -34.46 7.17
N LYS A 354 -11.55 -34.43 5.92
CA LYS A 354 -12.33 -35.53 5.33
C LYS A 354 -11.49 -36.80 5.18
N TYR A 355 -10.22 -36.68 4.76
CA TYR A 355 -9.30 -37.81 4.66
C TYR A 355 -8.98 -38.41 6.03
N SER A 356 -8.64 -37.59 7.03
CA SER A 356 -8.34 -38.08 8.39
C SER A 356 -9.52 -38.83 9.00
N LYS A 357 -10.76 -38.37 8.78
CA LYS A 357 -11.96 -39.08 9.23
C LYS A 357 -12.14 -40.44 8.54
N ARG A 358 -11.84 -40.55 7.24
CA ARG A 358 -11.94 -41.83 6.51
C ARG A 358 -10.93 -42.86 7.02
N VAL A 359 -9.70 -42.45 7.31
CA VAL A 359 -8.65 -43.35 7.84
C VAL A 359 -9.05 -43.90 9.21
N ILE A 360 -9.59 -43.06 10.10
CA ILE A 360 -10.05 -43.49 11.43
C ILE A 360 -11.22 -44.47 11.36
N VAL A 361 -12.06 -44.42 10.32
CA VAL A 361 -13.20 -45.33 10.16
C VAL A 361 -12.80 -46.68 9.53
N HIS A 362 -11.64 -46.78 8.89
CA HIS A 362 -11.15 -48.01 8.25
C HIS A 362 -10.01 -48.69 9.04
N ALA A 363 -9.54 -48.08 10.12
CA ALA A 363 -8.64 -48.67 11.10
C ALA A 363 -9.46 -49.14 12.30
#